data_AF-V6LS55-F1
#
_entry.id   AF-V6LS55-F1
#
_cell.length_a   1.000
_cell.length_b   1.000
_cell.length_c   1.000
_cell.angle_alpha   90.00
_cell.angle_beta   90.00
_cell.angle_gamma   90.00
#
_symmetry.space_group_name_H-M   'P 1'
#
loop_
_entity.id
_entity.type
_entity.pdbx_description
1 polymer ?
#
loop_
_entity_poly.entity_id
_entity_poly.type
_entity_poly.pdbx_seq_one_letter_code
_entity_poly.pdbx_strand_id
1 'polypeptide(L)'
;MRLTCLLLVACPNCQGELKASVESFEVNDINDEFAQIKVKKIIEKFGETIIRNMITDLQWDQPQTQQEWIQILLQKSILDGTLKCVKCDKTYKIIKRLPIFVDE
;
A
#
# COMPACT_ATOMS: atom_id res chain seq x y z
N MET A 1 -2.03 4.96 -4.96
CA MET A 1 -0.95 4.02 -4.68
C MET A 1 -1.56 2.79 -4.02
N ARG A 2 -1.40 1.62 -4.64
CA ARG A 2 -1.86 0.35 -4.04
C ARG A 2 -0.94 -0.08 -2.92
N LEU A 3 -1.45 -0.89 -1.99
CA LEU A 3 -0.65 -1.47 -0.90
C LEU A 3 0.55 -2.27 -1.43
N THR A 4 0.36 -2.98 -2.54
CA THR A 4 1.42 -3.73 -3.22
C THR A 4 2.54 -2.85 -3.77
N CYS A 5 2.25 -1.60 -4.13
CA CYS A 5 3.30 -0.63 -4.48
C CYS A 5 4.11 -0.24 -3.25
N LEU A 6 3.46 -0.06 -2.09
CA LEU A 6 4.14 0.30 -0.84
C LEU A 6 5.13 -0.78 -0.40
N LEU A 7 4.78 -2.06 -0.60
CA LEU A 7 5.65 -3.21 -0.36
C LEU A 7 6.92 -3.25 -1.23
N LEU A 8 6.96 -2.49 -2.33
CA LEU A 8 8.04 -2.53 -3.31
C LEU A 8 8.92 -1.28 -3.31
N VAL A 9 8.48 -0.19 -2.70
CA VAL A 9 9.21 1.07 -2.70
C VAL A 9 10.10 1.20 -1.47
N ALA A 10 11.28 1.77 -1.66
CA ALA A 10 12.19 2.17 -0.59
C ALA A 10 12.48 3.67 -0.71
N CYS A 11 12.90 4.27 0.40
CA CYS A 11 13.28 5.68 0.44
C CYS A 11 14.43 5.93 -0.58
N PRO A 12 14.25 6.80 -1.58
CA PRO A 12 15.28 7.05 -2.59
C PRO A 12 16.58 7.60 -1.99
N ASN A 13 16.48 8.34 -0.89
CA ASN A 13 17.62 8.97 -0.22
C ASN A 13 18.52 7.99 0.55
N CYS A 14 17.95 6.94 1.17
CA CYS A 14 18.72 6.08 2.09
C CYS A 14 18.37 4.58 2.02
N GLN A 15 17.54 4.19 1.06
CA GLN A 15 17.03 2.83 0.85
C GLN A 15 16.30 2.23 2.06
N GLY A 16 15.81 3.09 2.97
CA GLY A 16 15.07 2.68 4.16
C GLY A 16 13.58 2.43 3.87
N GLU A 17 12.91 1.75 4.78
CA GLU A 17 11.46 1.53 4.73
C GLU A 17 10.68 2.87 4.74
N LEU A 18 9.56 2.88 4.03
CA LEU A 18 8.62 4.00 3.96
C LEU A 18 7.31 3.59 4.63
N LYS A 19 6.85 4.38 5.61
CA LYS A 19 5.51 4.27 6.19
C LYS A 19 4.59 5.28 5.55
N ALA A 20 3.39 4.85 5.17
CA ALA A 20 2.43 5.74 4.54
C ALA A 20 1.40 6.26 5.55
N SER A 21 0.97 7.52 5.37
CA SER A 21 -0.27 8.04 5.96
C SER A 21 -1.31 8.26 4.86
N VAL A 22 -2.58 8.06 5.19
CA VAL A 22 -3.69 8.18 4.24
C VAL A 22 -4.49 9.43 4.58
N GLU A 23 -4.59 10.35 3.61
CA GLU A 23 -5.52 11.49 3.70
C GLU A 23 -6.82 11.16 2.97
N SER A 24 -6.71 10.53 1.80
CA SER A 24 -7.84 10.09 0.99
C SER A 24 -7.53 8.74 0.35
N PHE A 25 -8.57 7.93 0.17
CA PHE A 25 -8.48 6.67 -0.56
C PHE A 25 -9.69 6.51 -1.47
N GLU A 26 -9.56 5.55 -2.37
CA GLU A 26 -10.59 5.15 -3.30
C GLU A 26 -10.60 3.63 -3.42
N VAL A 27 -11.76 3.10 -3.81
CA VAL A 27 -11.95 1.69 -4.13
C VAL A 27 -12.46 1.63 -5.55
N ASN A 28 -11.68 1.04 -6.45
CA ASN A 28 -12.11 0.82 -7.83
C ASN A 28 -12.56 -0.62 -7.96
N ASP A 29 -13.80 -0.85 -8.37
CA ASP A 29 -14.26 -2.21 -8.64
C ASP A 29 -13.53 -2.75 -9.87
N ILE A 30 -12.71 -3.76 -9.66
CA ILE A 30 -11.97 -4.45 -10.71
C ILE A 30 -12.62 -5.82 -10.82
N ASN A 31 -13.37 -6.03 -11.90
CA ASN A 31 -13.86 -7.35 -12.26
C ASN A 31 -12.72 -8.12 -12.92
N ASP A 32 -12.08 -8.98 -12.14
CA ASP A 32 -10.92 -9.77 -12.55
C ASP A 32 -11.12 -11.22 -12.09
N GLU A 33 -11.39 -12.09 -13.05
CA GLU A 33 -11.59 -13.53 -12.84
C GLU A 33 -10.38 -14.20 -12.16
N PHE A 34 -9.20 -13.57 -12.22
CA PHE A 34 -7.96 -14.03 -11.59
C PHE A 34 -7.60 -13.29 -10.30
N ALA A 35 -8.49 -12.43 -9.76
CA ALA A 35 -8.22 -11.63 -8.56
C ALA A 35 -7.79 -12.51 -7.37
N GLN A 36 -8.47 -13.64 -7.18
CA GLN A 36 -8.16 -14.58 -6.10
C GLN A 36 -6.75 -15.16 -6.20
N ILE A 37 -6.32 -15.54 -7.41
CA ILE A 37 -4.98 -16.08 -7.66
C ILE A 37 -3.92 -15.00 -7.43
N LYS A 38 -4.19 -13.76 -7.86
CA LYS A 38 -3.29 -12.63 -7.65
C LYS A 38 -3.10 -12.33 -6.16
N VAL A 39 -4.20 -12.26 -5.39
CA VAL A 39 -4.16 -12.10 -3.93
C VAL A 39 -3.34 -13.19 -3.28
N LYS A 40 -3.58 -14.46 -3.61
CA LYS A 40 -2.82 -15.60 -3.06
C LYS A 40 -1.33 -15.45 -3.33
N LYS A 41 -0.93 -15.13 -4.57
CA LYS A 41 0.47 -14.92 -4.94
C LYS A 41 1.12 -13.74 -4.21
N ILE A 42 0.38 -12.66 -3.96
CA ILE A 42 0.87 -11.52 -3.18
C ILE A 42 1.14 -11.94 -1.73
N ILE A 43 0.18 -12.64 -1.10
CA ILE A 43 0.30 -13.13 0.27
C ILE A 43 1.46 -14.12 0.40
N GLU A 44 1.61 -15.06 -0.53
CA GLU A 44 2.73 -16.01 -0.57
C GLU A 44 4.08 -15.30 -0.74
N LYS A 45 4.14 -14.25 -1.56
CA LYS A 45 5.38 -13.52 -1.84
C LYS A 45 5.85 -12.66 -0.67
N PHE A 46 4.93 -11.95 -0.01
CA PHE A 46 5.28 -10.94 1.00
C PHE A 46 5.01 -11.40 2.44
N GLY A 47 4.25 -12.48 2.63
CA GLY A 47 3.82 -12.96 3.94
C GLY A 47 2.59 -12.22 4.47
N GLU A 48 1.59 -12.98 4.94
CA GLU A 48 0.33 -12.42 5.43
C GLU A 48 0.54 -11.47 6.61
N THR A 49 1.40 -11.83 7.57
CA THR A 49 1.67 -11.01 8.77
C THR A 49 2.19 -9.63 8.42
N ILE A 50 3.09 -9.53 7.43
CA ILE A 50 3.66 -8.26 6.98
C ILE A 50 2.55 -7.38 6.40
N ILE A 51 1.71 -7.96 5.54
CA ILE A 51 0.60 -7.25 4.91
C ILE A 51 -0.39 -6.77 5.97
N ARG A 52 -0.75 -7.62 6.95
CA ARG A 52 -1.65 -7.24 8.06
C ARG A 52 -1.11 -6.09 8.89
N ASN A 53 0.20 -6.10 9.19
CA ASN A 53 0.83 -4.99 9.91
C ASN A 53 0.72 -3.69 9.13
N MET A 54 0.92 -3.72 7.81
CA MET A 54 0.74 -2.53 6.97
C MET A 54 -0.70 -2.04 6.93
N ILE A 55 -1.68 -2.95 6.88
CA ILE A 55 -3.11 -2.60 6.95
C ILE A 55 -3.42 -1.89 8.27
N THR A 56 -2.86 -2.38 9.39
CA THR A 56 -2.96 -1.74 10.72
C THR A 56 -2.30 -0.36 10.73
N ASP A 57 -1.09 -0.23 10.18
CA ASP A 57 -0.36 1.05 10.11
C ASP A 57 -1.14 2.09 9.29
N LEU A 58 -1.86 1.66 8.25
CA LEU A 58 -2.76 2.51 7.45
C LEU A 58 -4.12 2.76 8.11
N GLN A 59 -4.37 2.17 9.29
CA GLN A 59 -5.65 2.25 10.00
C GLN A 59 -6.83 1.79 9.14
N TRP A 60 -6.62 0.77 8.32
CA TRP A 60 -7.67 0.13 7.54
C TRP A 60 -8.22 -1.09 8.27
N ASP A 61 -9.48 -1.43 7.99
CA ASP A 61 -10.10 -2.64 8.53
C ASP A 61 -9.36 -3.90 8.06
N GLN A 62 -9.15 -4.83 8.99
CA GLN A 62 -8.46 -6.08 8.72
C GLN A 62 -9.34 -7.01 7.89
N PRO A 63 -8.85 -7.54 6.75
CA PRO A 63 -9.63 -8.45 5.93
C PRO A 63 -9.84 -9.79 6.65
N GLN A 64 -11.10 -10.22 6.69
CA GLN A 64 -11.57 -11.48 7.25
C GLN A 64 -12.02 -12.44 6.14
N THR A 65 -12.50 -11.91 5.03
CA THR A 65 -13.00 -12.67 3.88
C THR A 65 -12.09 -12.54 2.67
N GLN A 66 -12.21 -13.47 1.73
CA GLN A 66 -11.47 -13.42 0.47
C GLN A 66 -11.80 -12.16 -0.35
N GLN A 67 -13.05 -11.70 -0.28
CA GLN A 67 -13.48 -10.49 -0.99
C GLN A 67 -12.83 -9.23 -0.41
N GLU A 68 -12.73 -9.14 0.92
CA GLU A 68 -12.03 -8.02 1.58
C GLU A 68 -10.54 -8.02 1.27
N TRP A 69 -9.92 -9.20 1.15
CA TRP A 69 -8.54 -9.31 0.68
C TRP A 69 -8.35 -8.79 -0.75
N ILE A 70 -9.26 -9.12 -1.66
CA ILE A 70 -9.27 -8.58 -3.04
C ILE A 70 -9.43 -7.06 -3.00
N GLN A 71 -10.37 -6.57 -2.20
CA GLN A 71 -10.62 -5.15 -2.05
C GLN A 71 -9.35 -4.42 -1.60
N ILE A 72 -8.71 -4.86 -0.52
CA ILE A 72 -7.54 -4.18 0.04
C ILE A 72 -6.33 -4.24 -0.90
N LEU A 73 -6.06 -5.40 -1.51
CA LEU A 73 -4.82 -5.61 -2.26
C LEU A 73 -4.88 -5.12 -3.71
N LEU A 74 -6.06 -5.18 -4.34
CA LEU A 74 -6.20 -4.94 -5.78
C LEU A 74 -7.03 -3.69 -6.08
N GLN A 75 -8.08 -3.43 -5.30
CA GLN A 75 -9.10 -2.41 -5.62
C GLN A 75 -8.88 -1.10 -4.85
N LYS A 76 -8.41 -1.17 -3.59
CA LYS A 76 -8.19 -0.03 -2.71
C LYS A 76 -6.83 0.62 -3.02
N SER A 77 -6.85 1.94 -3.14
CA SER A 77 -5.66 2.74 -3.40
C SER A 77 -5.68 3.99 -2.55
N ILE A 78 -4.52 4.35 -1.99
CA ILE A 78 -4.28 5.66 -1.40
C ILE A 78 -4.33 6.68 -2.53
N LEU A 79 -5.25 7.63 -2.47
CA LEU A 79 -5.37 8.67 -3.47
C LEU A 79 -4.39 9.80 -3.14
N ASP A 80 -4.49 10.35 -1.94
CA ASP A 80 -3.57 11.35 -1.40
C ASP A 80 -3.10 10.98 0.02
N GLY A 81 -1.90 11.43 0.37
CA GLY A 81 -1.28 11.12 1.66
C GLY A 81 0.21 11.40 1.66
N THR A 82 0.95 10.77 2.57
CA THR A 82 2.41 10.93 2.63
C THR A 82 3.12 9.59 2.80
N LEU A 83 4.42 9.56 2.46
CA LEU A 83 5.36 8.48 2.74
C LEU A 83 6.49 9.06 3.60
N LYS A 84 6.62 8.62 4.85
CA LYS A 84 7.70 9.02 5.72
C LYS A 84 8.74 7.89 5.84
N CYS A 85 10.00 8.22 5.61
CA CYS A 85 11.08 7.26 5.82
C CYS A 85 11.39 7.08 7.31
N VAL A 86 11.43 5.82 7.75
CA VAL A 86 11.72 5.49 9.16
C VAL A 86 13.19 5.70 9.54
N LYS A 87 14.09 5.83 8.56
CA LYS A 87 15.55 5.92 8.77
C LYS A 87 16.08 7.34 8.67
N CYS A 88 15.61 8.14 7.72
CA CYS A 88 16.14 9.49 7.47
C CYS A 88 15.09 10.59 7.61
N ASP A 89 13.90 10.27 8.12
CA ASP A 89 12.77 11.18 8.38
C ASP A 89 12.24 12.02 7.20
N LYS A 90 12.80 11.85 5.99
CA LYS A 90 12.29 12.47 4.76
C LYS A 90 10.85 12.05 4.52
N THR A 91 10.02 13.02 4.12
CA THR A 91 8.60 12.85 3.83
C THR A 91 8.35 13.15 2.36
N TYR A 92 7.64 12.25 1.67
CA TYR A 92 7.25 12.38 0.27
C TYR A 92 5.74 12.45 0.18
N LYS A 93 5.20 13.26 -0.73
CA LYS A 93 3.75 13.34 -0.93
C LYS A 93 3.27 12.20 -1.83
N ILE A 94 2.06 11.71 -1.58
CA ILE A 94 1.28 10.91 -2.51
C ILE A 94 0.20 11.84 -3.05
N ILE A 95 0.18 12.06 -4.36
CA ILE A 95 -0.81 12.92 -5.03
C ILE A 95 -1.43 12.14 -6.16
N LYS A 96 -2.77 12.06 -6.20
CA LYS A 96 -3.49 11.35 -7.28
C LYS A 96 -2.92 9.96 -7.55
N ARG A 97 -2.70 9.20 -6.48
CA ARG A 97 -2.15 7.83 -6.45
C ARG A 97 -0.65 7.71 -6.70
N LEU A 98 0.07 8.79 -6.99
CA LEU A 98 1.49 8.77 -7.35
C LEU A 98 2.37 9.29 -6.20
N PRO A 99 3.38 8.51 -5.75
CA PRO A 99 4.38 9.03 -4.84
C PRO A 99 5.32 9.98 -5.57
N ILE A 100 5.58 11.14 -4.97
CA ILE A 100 6.39 12.22 -5.53
C ILE A 100 7.74 12.23 -4.81
N PHE A 101 8.78 11.70 -5.47
CA PHE A 101 10.13 11.51 -4.91
C PHE A 101 11.12 12.62 -5.29
N VAL A 102 10.64 13.79 -5.69
CA VAL A 102 11.53 14.93 -5.96
C VAL A 102 11.86 15.64 -4.65
N ASP A 103 13.12 16.02 -4.49
CA ASP A 103 13.52 16.96 -3.43
C ASP A 103 12.98 18.35 -3.81
N GLU A 104 12.23 19.00 -2.90
CA GLU A 104 11.96 20.45 -2.97
C GLU A 104 13.19 21.24 -2.53
#